data_AF-A0A3D8Q631-F1
#
_entry.id   AF-A0A3D8Q631-F1
#
_cell.length_a   1.000
_cell.length_b   1.000
_cell.length_c   1.000
_cell.angle_alpha   90.00
_cell.angle_beta   90.00
_cell.angle_gamma   90.00
#
_symmetry.space_group_name_H-M   'P 1'
#
loop_
_entity.id
_entity.type
_entity.pdbx_description
1 polymer ?
#
loop_
_entity_poly.entity_id
_entity_poly.type
_entity_poly.pdbx_seq_one_letter_code
_entity_poly.pdbx_strand_id
1 'polypeptide(L)'
;MQANRPGEIQFINSSYPGDARSAETQRRARSHASRTGHAKVRRLRVREYQAGKAVPTSGRPEGAQWAEEQVITPVGSVLPTSDKTETEKVVIPSPISLLAADRRDPFHSFAKLFDPVEHFLLDHYVKAVIPYMNTACNKLREPERYVDLMTTEWVWITLTNVGALNGVFLAACRHLSSKPLQQQLYYQQLAFQYKVSCVRSLRKAISAEASSLISDSTVALGILLAYDEAQVGDHLTLQCHRQGLLQMVEHNGGPQTLGANGFLERLISKFTGDMEPVGNFTLKPW
;
A
#
# COMPACT_ATOMS: atom_id res chain seq x y z
N MET A 1 8.08 -18.01 40.39
CA MET A 1 6.98 -17.93 39.40
C MET A 1 6.59 -16.47 39.24
N GLN A 2 7.06 -15.81 38.18
CA GLN A 2 6.70 -14.41 37.89
C GLN A 2 5.58 -14.39 36.84
N ALA A 3 4.45 -13.78 37.20
CA ALA A 3 3.32 -13.58 36.32
C ALA A 3 3.64 -12.46 35.31
N ASN A 4 3.48 -12.76 34.03
CA ASN A 4 3.80 -11.86 32.92
C ASN A 4 2.66 -10.85 32.71
N ARG A 5 2.96 -9.56 32.67
CA ARG A 5 1.98 -8.48 32.46
C ARG A 5 1.57 -8.41 30.98
N PRO A 6 0.30 -8.12 30.66
CA PRO A 6 -0.15 -8.03 29.27
C PRO A 6 0.40 -6.73 28.63
N GLY A 7 1.34 -6.86 27.69
CA GLY A 7 1.84 -5.74 26.88
C GLY A 7 3.36 -5.64 26.76
N GLU A 8 4.11 -6.47 27.47
CA GLU A 8 5.58 -6.43 27.43
C GLU A 8 6.12 -7.16 26.19
N ILE A 9 6.77 -6.42 25.30
CA ILE A 9 7.43 -6.97 24.11
C ILE A 9 8.67 -7.72 24.57
N GLN A 10 8.68 -9.05 24.44
CA GLN A 10 9.82 -9.87 24.81
C GLN A 10 10.79 -10.01 23.64
N PHE A 11 11.97 -9.42 23.76
CA PHE A 11 13.05 -9.58 22.79
C PHE A 11 13.87 -10.82 23.09
N ILE A 12 14.20 -11.58 22.05
CA ILE A 12 15.18 -12.66 22.13
C ILE A 12 16.52 -12.07 21.72
N ASN A 13 17.41 -11.85 22.69
CA ASN A 13 18.77 -11.41 22.42
C ASN A 13 19.63 -12.62 22.04
N SER A 14 20.09 -12.69 20.80
CA SER A 14 21.08 -13.67 20.35
C SER A 14 22.43 -12.98 20.19
N SER A 15 23.34 -13.19 21.14
CA SER A 15 24.68 -12.59 21.10
C SER A 15 25.62 -13.32 20.12
N TYR A 16 25.28 -14.55 19.73
CA TYR A 16 26.04 -15.34 18.76
C TYR A 16 25.13 -15.94 17.66
N PRO A 17 25.60 -16.06 16.40
CA PRO A 17 24.80 -16.57 15.28
C PRO A 17 24.24 -17.99 15.48
N GLY A 18 24.84 -18.79 16.36
CA GLY A 18 24.38 -20.15 16.69
C GLY A 18 23.17 -20.18 17.62
N ASP A 19 22.97 -19.17 18.47
CA ASP A 19 21.92 -19.16 19.49
C ASP A 19 20.52 -18.91 18.91
N ALA A 20 20.45 -18.18 17.79
CA ALA A 20 19.21 -18.00 17.02
C ALA A 20 18.70 -19.31 16.40
N ARG A 21 19.61 -20.28 16.17
CA ARG A 21 19.29 -21.62 15.66
C ARG A 21 19.11 -22.66 16.76
N SER A 22 19.28 -22.30 18.03
CA SER A 22 19.02 -23.20 19.15
C SER A 22 17.56 -23.67 19.14
N ALA A 23 17.36 -24.97 19.35
CA ALA A 23 16.04 -25.59 19.36
C ALA A 23 15.12 -24.96 20.42
N GLU A 24 15.68 -24.43 21.51
CA GLU A 24 14.92 -23.76 22.57
C GLU A 24 14.40 -22.39 22.13
N THR A 25 15.23 -21.59 21.47
CA THR A 25 14.85 -20.29 20.90
C THR A 25 13.75 -20.44 19.86
N GLN A 26 13.90 -21.42 18.96
CA GLN A 26 12.88 -21.73 17.95
C GLN A 26 11.58 -22.22 18.58
N ARG A 27 11.65 -23.04 19.64
CA ARG A 27 10.47 -23.51 20.38
C ARG A 27 9.72 -22.35 21.04
N ARG A 28 10.43 -21.39 21.64
CA ARG A 28 9.83 -20.19 22.24
C ARG A 28 9.14 -19.32 21.18
N ALA A 29 9.80 -19.08 20.04
CA ALA A 29 9.22 -18.33 18.92
C ALA A 29 7.95 -19.00 18.36
N ARG A 30 7.99 -20.31 18.12
CA ARG A 30 6.83 -21.09 17.63
C ARG A 30 5.67 -21.13 18.64
N SER A 31 5.98 -21.28 19.93
CA SER A 31 4.98 -21.22 21.00
C SER A 31 4.32 -19.83 21.07
N HIS A 32 5.10 -18.76 20.95
CA HIS A 32 4.58 -17.40 20.93
C HIS A 32 3.67 -17.18 19.70
N ALA A 33 4.12 -17.53 18.50
CA ALA A 33 3.34 -17.42 17.27
C ALA A 33 2.03 -18.22 17.31
N SER A 34 2.07 -19.43 17.86
CA SER A 34 0.87 -20.24 18.08
C SER A 34 -0.09 -19.57 19.07
N ARG A 35 0.40 -19.03 20.19
CA ARG A 35 -0.42 -18.30 21.18
C ARG A 35 -1.05 -17.04 20.58
N THR A 36 -0.32 -16.26 19.78
CA THR A 36 -0.89 -15.09 19.08
C THR A 36 -1.92 -15.50 18.03
N GLY A 37 -1.68 -16.60 17.31
CA GLY A 37 -2.64 -17.18 16.36
C GLY A 37 -3.96 -17.59 17.04
N HIS A 38 -3.88 -18.36 18.12
CA HIS A 38 -5.07 -18.76 18.89
C HIS A 38 -5.79 -17.57 19.53
N ALA A 39 -5.06 -16.55 20.02
CA ALA A 39 -5.66 -15.34 20.56
C ALA A 39 -6.42 -14.53 19.49
N LYS A 40 -5.89 -14.43 18.26
CA LYS A 40 -6.57 -13.80 17.12
C LYS A 40 -7.87 -14.55 16.76
N VAL A 41 -7.81 -15.88 16.64
CA VAL A 41 -9.00 -16.71 16.36
C VAL A 41 -10.05 -16.54 17.46
N ARG A 42 -9.65 -16.52 18.74
CA ARG A 42 -10.57 -16.29 19.86
C ARG A 42 -11.22 -14.91 19.79
N ARG A 43 -10.46 -13.86 19.45
CA ARG A 43 -11.00 -12.49 19.28
C ARG A 43 -11.99 -12.40 18.13
N LEU A 44 -11.75 -13.09 17.01
CA LEU A 44 -12.67 -13.15 15.88
C LEU A 44 -13.99 -13.84 16.28
N ARG A 45 -13.92 -14.99 16.96
CA ARG A 45 -15.13 -15.69 17.47
C ARG A 45 -15.93 -14.86 18.46
N VAL A 46 -15.26 -14.12 19.36
CA VAL A 46 -15.95 -13.21 20.30
C VAL A 46 -16.63 -12.07 19.56
N ARG A 47 -15.98 -11.50 18.53
CA ARG A 47 -16.57 -10.45 17.69
C ARG A 47 -17.80 -10.95 16.93
N GLU A 48 -17.74 -12.14 16.34
CA GLU A 48 -18.87 -12.78 15.65
C GLU A 48 -20.05 -13.05 16.61
N TYR A 49 -19.77 -13.54 17.82
CA TYR A 49 -20.80 -13.74 18.84
C TYR A 49 -21.45 -12.42 19.29
N GLN A 50 -20.66 -11.36 19.47
CA GLN A 50 -21.16 -10.03 19.82
C GLN A 50 -21.97 -9.41 18.68
N ALA A 51 -21.57 -9.60 17.42
CA ALA A 51 -22.34 -9.17 16.26
C ALA A 51 -23.68 -9.91 16.13
N GLY A 52 -23.72 -11.20 16.46
CA GLY A 52 -24.95 -12.01 16.49
C GLY A 52 -25.93 -11.62 17.61
N LYS A 53 -25.47 -10.93 18.67
CA LYS A 53 -26.32 -10.42 19.75
C LYS A 53 -26.86 -9.01 19.53
N ALA A 54 -26.47 -8.33 18.45
CA ALA A 54 -26.78 -6.92 18.19
C ALA A 54 -28.01 -6.67 17.30
N VAL A 55 -29.06 -7.52 17.40
CA VAL A 55 -30.40 -7.27 16.82
C VAL A 55 -31.42 -7.24 17.97
N PRO A 56 -32.33 -6.26 18.04
CA PRO A 56 -32.71 -5.63 19.30
C PRO A 56 -33.83 -6.37 20.02
N THR A 57 -33.72 -6.49 21.35
CA THR A 57 -34.88 -6.69 22.22
C THR A 57 -34.92 -5.53 23.19
N SER A 58 -35.97 -4.72 23.09
CA SER A 58 -36.24 -3.57 23.94
C SER A 58 -36.37 -3.98 25.41
N GLY A 59 -35.69 -3.25 26.30
CA GLY A 59 -35.93 -3.31 27.75
C GLY A 59 -34.78 -2.72 28.57
N ARG A 60 -34.86 -1.43 28.91
CA ARG A 60 -34.18 -0.78 30.07
C ARG A 60 -34.66 -1.46 31.39
N PRO A 61 -34.03 -1.33 32.58
CA PRO A 61 -33.39 -0.13 33.16
C PRO A 61 -31.93 -0.33 33.65
N GLU A 62 -31.07 0.69 33.51
CA GLU A 62 -30.50 1.58 34.56
C GLU A 62 -29.44 0.99 35.50
N GLY A 63 -28.30 1.72 35.58
CA GLY A 63 -27.46 1.82 36.77
C GLY A 63 -26.07 1.21 36.66
N ALA A 64 -25.04 2.04 36.40
CA ALA A 64 -23.79 2.08 37.17
C ALA A 64 -22.75 3.00 36.48
N GLN A 65 -22.35 4.03 37.21
CA GLN A 65 -21.26 4.97 36.95
C GLN A 65 -19.87 4.32 37.15
N TRP A 66 -18.84 5.16 37.28
CA TRP A 66 -17.45 4.91 37.72
C TRP A 66 -16.53 4.44 36.57
N ALA A 67 -15.38 5.06 36.25
CA ALA A 67 -14.65 6.17 36.84
C ALA A 67 -13.67 6.76 35.80
N GLU A 68 -13.40 8.06 35.91
CA GLU A 68 -12.33 8.78 35.20
C GLU A 68 -10.95 8.27 35.66
N GLU A 69 -10.02 8.06 34.72
CA GLU A 69 -8.61 7.84 35.03
C GLU A 69 -7.77 8.93 34.38
N GLN A 70 -7.06 9.65 35.25
CA GLN A 70 -6.39 10.91 34.99
C GLN A 70 -5.09 10.75 34.19
N VAL A 71 -4.88 11.70 33.28
CA VAL A 71 -3.65 11.88 32.51
C VAL A 71 -2.58 12.52 33.41
N ILE A 72 -1.54 11.76 33.73
CA ILE A 72 -0.34 12.26 34.41
C ILE A 72 0.63 12.81 33.36
N THR A 73 0.83 14.12 33.35
CA THR A 73 1.96 14.80 32.71
C THR A 73 3.07 15.05 33.75
N PRO A 74 4.36 14.89 33.42
CA PRO A 74 5.43 15.47 34.21
C PRO A 74 5.98 16.73 33.53
N VAL A 75 5.87 17.84 34.25
CA VAL A 75 6.59 19.10 34.03
C VAL A 75 7.90 19.07 34.81
N GLY A 76 8.97 19.54 34.17
CA GLY A 76 10.01 20.35 34.82
C GLY A 76 11.29 19.64 35.28
N SER A 77 12.41 20.02 34.66
CA SER A 77 13.60 20.44 35.42
C SER A 77 14.49 21.32 34.54
N VAL A 78 14.80 22.51 35.06
CA VAL A 78 15.65 23.55 34.46
C VAL A 78 17.05 23.48 35.10
N LEU A 79 18.07 23.44 34.23
CA LEU A 79 19.48 23.94 34.28
C LEU A 79 20.37 23.80 35.54
N PRO A 80 21.71 23.69 35.33
CA PRO A 80 22.54 24.90 35.40
C PRO A 80 23.60 25.04 34.27
N THR A 81 24.01 26.31 34.07
CA THR A 81 24.94 26.84 33.07
C THR A 81 26.41 26.74 33.46
N SER A 82 27.28 26.77 32.42
CA SER A 82 28.71 27.13 32.39
C SER A 82 29.68 25.94 32.41
N ASP A 83 30.42 25.69 31.32
CA ASP A 83 31.66 26.39 31.01
C ASP A 83 32.16 26.05 29.58
N LYS A 84 33.04 26.89 29.05
CA LYS A 84 33.56 26.88 27.68
C LYS A 84 34.67 25.85 27.48
N THR A 85 34.50 24.89 26.57
CA THR A 85 35.61 24.25 25.83
C THR A 85 35.12 23.73 24.49
N GLU A 86 35.84 24.10 23.42
CA GLU A 86 35.68 23.59 22.06
C GLU A 86 35.95 22.08 22.04
N THR A 87 34.92 21.30 21.77
CA THR A 87 35.04 19.87 21.42
C THR A 87 34.27 19.64 20.14
N GLU A 88 34.96 19.11 19.12
CA GLU A 88 34.40 18.64 17.86
C GLU A 88 33.06 17.94 18.09
N LYS A 89 31.99 18.55 17.57
CA LYS A 89 30.69 17.88 17.52
C LYS A 89 30.79 16.75 16.53
N VAL A 90 31.09 15.55 17.02
CA VAL A 90 30.66 14.32 16.35
C VAL A 90 29.14 14.39 16.33
N VAL A 91 28.60 14.83 15.19
CA VAL A 91 27.17 14.79 14.91
C VAL A 91 26.82 13.32 14.81
N ILE A 92 26.42 12.71 15.91
CA ILE A 92 25.78 11.40 15.89
C ILE A 92 24.44 11.63 15.18
N PRO A 93 24.24 11.09 13.97
CA PRO A 93 22.96 11.23 13.30
C PRO A 93 21.89 10.63 14.21
N SER A 94 20.75 11.31 14.34
CA SER A 94 19.57 10.74 14.99
C SER A 94 19.35 9.30 14.48
N PRO A 95 18.96 8.33 15.33
CA PRO A 95 18.72 6.95 14.91
C PRO A 95 17.66 6.84 13.79
N ILE A 96 16.83 7.87 13.58
CA ILE A 96 15.94 7.99 12.42
C ILE A 96 16.75 8.11 11.10
N SER A 97 17.89 8.78 11.13
CA SER A 97 18.79 8.94 9.98
C SER A 97 19.58 7.66 9.67
N LEU A 98 19.87 6.82 10.67
CA LEU A 98 20.54 5.52 10.47
C LEU A 98 19.60 4.43 9.92
N LEU A 99 18.30 4.53 10.18
CA LEU A 99 17.28 3.62 9.66
C LEU A 99 16.62 4.12 8.36
N ALA A 100 16.87 5.37 7.96
CA ALA A 100 16.27 5.98 6.76
C ALA A 100 17.26 6.32 5.63
N ALA A 101 18.57 6.21 5.84
CA ALA A 101 19.57 6.65 4.84
C ALA A 101 19.66 5.76 3.61
N ASP A 102 19.08 4.58 3.65
CA ASP A 102 18.92 3.76 2.47
C ASP A 102 17.54 3.12 2.51
N ARG A 103 16.55 3.79 1.95
CA ARG A 103 15.23 3.19 1.65
C ARG A 103 15.33 2.06 0.60
N ARG A 104 16.49 1.44 0.42
CA ARG A 104 16.59 0.15 -0.23
C ARG A 104 15.79 -0.85 0.58
N ASP A 105 14.98 -1.56 -0.17
CA ASP A 105 14.19 -2.67 0.30
C ASP A 105 15.12 -3.74 0.91
N PRO A 106 15.13 -3.89 2.25
CA PRO A 106 16.04 -4.78 2.94
C PRO A 106 15.67 -6.25 2.75
N PHE A 107 14.56 -6.53 2.06
CA PHE A 107 14.00 -7.87 1.88
C PHE A 107 13.91 -8.31 0.40
N HIS A 108 14.43 -7.52 -0.55
CA HIS A 108 14.29 -7.77 -2.00
C HIS A 108 12.83 -8.06 -2.44
N SER A 109 11.86 -7.43 -1.78
CA SER A 109 10.44 -7.43 -2.10
C SER A 109 10.08 -6.60 -3.35
N PHE A 110 10.95 -5.71 -3.83
CA PHE A 110 10.72 -4.91 -5.03
C PHE A 110 11.04 -5.69 -6.30
N ALA A 111 10.28 -5.45 -7.37
CA ALA A 111 10.49 -6.08 -8.67
C ALA A 111 11.86 -5.79 -9.31
N LYS A 112 12.53 -4.71 -8.87
CA LYS A 112 13.90 -4.36 -9.28
C LYS A 112 14.57 -3.44 -8.25
N LEU A 113 15.89 -3.30 -8.37
CA LEU A 113 16.64 -2.24 -7.69
C LEU A 113 16.31 -0.88 -8.31
N PHE A 114 16.24 0.15 -7.47
CA PHE A 114 15.90 1.51 -7.89
C PHE A 114 17.15 2.38 -8.00
N ASP A 115 17.16 3.25 -9.00
CA ASP A 115 18.11 4.36 -9.05
C ASP A 115 17.64 5.52 -8.12
N PRO A 116 18.46 6.56 -7.87
CA PRO A 116 18.07 7.66 -6.99
C PRO A 116 16.80 8.41 -7.42
N VAL A 117 16.55 8.52 -8.73
CA VAL A 117 15.35 9.17 -9.26
C VAL A 117 14.13 8.30 -8.97
N GLU A 118 14.23 6.99 -9.16
CA GLU A 118 13.15 6.04 -8.88
C GLU A 118 12.78 5.97 -7.39
N HIS A 119 13.77 6.07 -6.49
CA HIS A 119 13.50 6.22 -5.06
C HIS A 119 12.70 7.50 -4.75
N PHE A 120 13.09 8.61 -5.37
CA PHE A 120 12.36 9.88 -5.23
C PHE A 120 10.93 9.78 -5.79
N LEU A 121 10.76 9.18 -6.98
CA LEU A 121 9.46 9.02 -7.61
C LEU A 121 8.52 8.14 -6.78
N LEU A 122 9.03 7.07 -6.15
CA LEU A 122 8.22 6.25 -5.25
C LEU A 122 7.79 7.03 -4.00
N ASP A 123 8.72 7.75 -3.36
CA ASP A 123 8.36 8.58 -2.20
C ASP A 123 7.33 9.64 -2.56
N HIS A 124 7.52 10.30 -3.71
CA HIS A 124 6.61 11.32 -4.23
C HIS A 124 5.24 10.71 -4.58
N TYR A 125 5.20 9.51 -5.15
CA TYR A 125 3.95 8.80 -5.42
C TYR A 125 3.15 8.59 -4.14
N VAL A 126 3.78 8.02 -3.12
CA VAL A 126 3.10 7.69 -1.85
C VAL A 126 2.64 8.95 -1.11
N LYS A 127 3.50 9.97 -1.02
CA LYS A 127 3.23 11.17 -0.20
C LYS A 127 2.38 12.23 -0.89
N ALA A 128 2.45 12.35 -2.22
CA ALA A 128 1.80 13.43 -2.95
C ALA A 128 0.75 12.93 -3.94
N VAL A 129 1.07 11.91 -4.73
CA VAL A 129 0.16 11.43 -5.78
C VAL A 129 -1.02 10.68 -5.20
N ILE A 130 -0.83 9.77 -4.25
CA ILE A 130 -1.95 9.04 -3.61
C ILE A 130 -2.96 10.02 -2.98
N PRO A 131 -2.57 10.99 -2.13
CA PRO A 131 -3.52 11.98 -1.62
C PRO A 131 -4.17 12.82 -2.73
N TYR A 132 -3.41 13.24 -3.75
CA TYR A 132 -3.94 13.99 -4.88
C TYR A 132 -4.99 13.19 -5.67
N MET A 133 -4.75 11.91 -5.95
CA MET A 133 -5.69 11.02 -6.63
C MET A 133 -7.02 10.93 -5.89
N ASN A 134 -7.01 10.91 -4.55
CA ASN A 134 -8.23 10.95 -3.74
C ASN A 134 -9.05 12.22 -4.02
N THR A 135 -8.38 13.38 -4.05
CA THR A 135 -9.04 14.68 -4.20
C THR A 135 -9.49 14.98 -5.64
N ALA A 136 -8.70 14.58 -6.63
CA ALA A 136 -8.97 14.83 -8.04
C ALA A 136 -9.91 13.77 -8.64
N CYS A 137 -9.91 12.56 -8.08
CA CYS A 137 -10.74 11.45 -8.52
C CYS A 137 -11.68 11.05 -7.37
N ASN A 138 -12.77 11.80 -7.18
CA ASN A 138 -13.85 11.54 -6.21
C ASN A 138 -14.61 10.20 -6.44
N LYS A 139 -14.08 9.29 -7.25
CA LYS A 139 -14.73 8.04 -7.63
C LYS A 139 -14.66 6.98 -6.53
N LEU A 140 -13.80 7.14 -5.53
CA LEU A 140 -13.67 6.20 -4.42
C LEU A 140 -14.34 6.77 -3.18
N ARG A 141 -15.50 6.19 -2.84
CA ARG A 141 -16.51 6.71 -1.90
C ARG A 141 -16.11 6.62 -0.42
N GLU A 142 -14.86 6.25 -0.11
CA GLU A 142 -14.34 6.04 1.25
C GLU A 142 -13.07 6.88 1.49
N PRO A 143 -13.19 8.21 1.63
CA PRO A 143 -12.04 9.10 1.77
C PRO A 143 -11.14 8.74 2.96
N GLU A 144 -11.75 8.28 4.05
CA GLU A 144 -11.07 7.97 5.32
C GLU A 144 -10.14 6.76 5.24
N ARG A 145 -10.42 5.80 4.34
CA ARG A 145 -9.64 4.56 4.21
C ARG A 145 -8.88 4.47 2.89
N TYR A 146 -9.11 5.40 1.96
CA TYR A 146 -8.49 5.35 0.64
C TYR A 146 -6.97 5.40 0.71
N VAL A 147 -6.41 6.37 1.44
CA VAL A 147 -4.95 6.52 1.57
C VAL A 147 -4.34 5.29 2.24
N ASP A 148 -5.01 4.75 3.25
CA ASP A 148 -4.57 3.53 3.94
C ASP A 148 -4.53 2.35 2.97
N LEU A 149 -5.62 2.06 2.25
CA LEU A 149 -5.69 0.96 1.29
C LEU A 149 -4.71 1.14 0.12
N MET A 150 -4.53 2.38 -0.34
CA MET A 150 -3.52 2.67 -1.36
C MET A 150 -2.10 2.41 -0.85
N THR A 151 -1.83 2.64 0.43
CA THR A 151 -0.50 2.45 1.01
C THR A 151 -0.26 0.99 1.41
N THR A 152 -1.27 0.29 1.94
CA THR A 152 -1.13 -1.05 2.52
C THR A 152 -1.47 -2.19 1.58
N GLU A 153 -2.26 -1.95 0.52
CA GLU A 153 -2.65 -2.99 -0.43
C GLU A 153 -2.12 -2.66 -1.83
N TRP A 154 -2.46 -1.48 -2.36
CA TRP A 154 -2.14 -1.09 -3.73
C TRP A 154 -0.65 -0.98 -4.00
N VAL A 155 0.09 -0.23 -3.17
CA VAL A 155 1.54 -0.06 -3.37
C VAL A 155 2.20 -1.43 -3.46
N TRP A 156 1.92 -2.36 -2.54
CA TRP A 156 2.50 -3.69 -2.58
C TRP A 156 2.18 -4.46 -3.86
N ILE A 157 0.93 -4.42 -4.35
CA ILE A 157 0.56 -5.05 -5.63
C ILE A 157 1.39 -4.47 -6.76
N THR A 158 1.54 -3.14 -6.83
CA THR A 158 2.29 -2.48 -7.90
C THR A 158 3.80 -2.71 -7.84
N LEU A 159 4.36 -2.89 -6.64
CA LEU A 159 5.80 -3.08 -6.45
C LEU A 159 6.30 -4.47 -6.88
N THR A 160 5.42 -5.47 -6.97
CA THR A 160 5.78 -6.86 -7.31
C THR A 160 5.98 -7.10 -8.82
N ASN A 161 5.55 -6.17 -9.68
CA ASN A 161 5.65 -6.30 -11.12
C ASN A 161 6.33 -5.07 -11.72
N VAL A 162 7.35 -5.28 -12.56
CA VAL A 162 8.13 -4.19 -13.18
C VAL A 162 7.25 -3.25 -14.00
N GLY A 163 6.25 -3.78 -14.72
CA GLY A 163 5.30 -2.98 -15.48
C GLY A 163 4.44 -2.10 -14.57
N ALA A 164 3.84 -2.69 -13.53
CA ALA A 164 3.02 -1.94 -12.57
C ALA A 164 3.82 -0.88 -11.81
N LEU A 165 5.05 -1.21 -11.42
CA LEU A 165 6.00 -0.27 -10.82
C LEU A 165 6.32 0.91 -11.76
N ASN A 166 6.56 0.63 -13.04
CA ASN A 166 6.76 1.71 -14.02
C ASN A 166 5.49 2.57 -14.16
N GLY A 167 4.30 2.01 -13.96
CA GLY A 167 3.05 2.77 -13.91
C GLY A 167 2.95 3.71 -12.71
N VAL A 168 3.50 3.29 -11.56
CA VAL A 168 3.66 4.15 -10.38
C VAL A 168 4.59 5.33 -10.68
N PHE A 169 5.74 5.06 -11.31
CA PHE A 169 6.67 6.11 -11.72
C PHE A 169 6.08 7.05 -12.78
N LEU A 170 5.31 6.52 -13.73
CA LEU A 170 4.55 7.29 -14.71
C LEU A 170 3.63 8.30 -14.00
N ALA A 171 2.80 7.84 -13.06
CA ALA A 171 1.88 8.70 -12.33
C ALA A 171 2.60 9.81 -11.54
N ALA A 172 3.74 9.47 -10.92
CA ALA A 172 4.60 10.45 -10.24
C ALA A 172 5.15 11.52 -11.20
N CYS A 173 5.73 11.10 -12.33
CA CYS A 173 6.25 12.01 -13.34
C CYS A 173 5.15 12.91 -13.93
N ARG A 174 3.95 12.39 -14.18
CA ARG A 174 2.81 13.19 -14.66
C ARG A 174 2.45 14.29 -13.68
N HIS A 175 2.28 13.94 -12.41
CA HIS A 175 1.96 14.91 -11.36
C HIS A 175 3.08 15.96 -11.17
N LEU A 176 4.36 15.58 -11.31
CA LEU A 176 5.47 16.52 -11.25
C LEU A 176 5.49 17.46 -12.46
N SER A 177 5.17 16.93 -13.65
CA SER A 177 5.13 17.71 -14.89
C SER A 177 3.90 18.60 -15.06
N SER A 178 2.85 18.41 -14.26
CA SER A 178 1.63 19.23 -14.30
C SER A 178 1.79 20.56 -13.56
N LYS A 179 2.85 20.72 -12.77
CA LYS A 179 3.18 21.96 -12.06
C LYS A 179 4.28 22.69 -12.85
N PRO A 180 4.22 24.03 -12.98
CA PRO A 180 5.30 24.82 -13.56
C PRO A 180 6.49 24.87 -12.59
N LEU A 181 7.17 23.74 -12.45
CA LEU A 181 8.39 23.56 -11.66
C LEU A 181 9.59 23.57 -12.60
N GLN A 182 10.75 23.94 -12.06
CA GLN A 182 12.04 23.68 -12.68
C GLN A 182 12.11 22.16 -12.95
N GLN A 183 12.44 21.76 -14.19
CA GLN A 183 12.48 20.35 -14.67
C GLN A 183 11.17 19.74 -15.23
N GLN A 184 10.15 20.52 -15.56
CA GLN A 184 8.92 20.01 -16.21
C GLN A 184 9.21 19.10 -17.44
N LEU A 185 10.04 19.55 -18.38
CA LEU A 185 10.38 18.80 -19.60
C LEU A 185 11.06 17.45 -19.29
N TYR A 186 11.89 17.41 -18.25
CA TYR A 186 12.57 16.19 -17.83
C TYR A 186 11.56 15.13 -17.37
N TYR A 187 10.61 15.52 -16.51
CA TYR A 187 9.57 14.59 -16.05
C TYR A 187 8.57 14.20 -17.14
N GLN A 188 8.33 15.06 -18.13
CA GLN A 188 7.53 14.69 -19.31
C GLN A 188 8.21 13.60 -20.15
N GLN A 189 9.52 13.74 -20.40
CA GLN A 189 10.29 12.73 -21.11
C GLN A 189 10.31 11.40 -20.34
N LEU A 190 10.50 11.45 -19.03
CA LEU A 190 10.54 10.27 -18.18
C LEU A 190 9.16 9.58 -18.12
N ALA A 191 8.07 10.36 -18.02
CA ALA A 191 6.70 9.83 -18.13
C ALA A 191 6.50 9.10 -19.46
N PHE A 192 6.92 9.68 -20.59
CA PHE A 192 6.81 9.03 -21.89
C PHE A 192 7.55 7.67 -21.92
N GLN A 193 8.77 7.62 -21.39
CA GLN A 193 9.54 6.37 -21.31
C GLN A 193 8.85 5.30 -20.46
N TYR A 194 8.34 5.67 -19.28
CA TYR A 194 7.63 4.74 -18.42
C TYR A 194 6.32 4.27 -19.06
N LYS A 195 5.56 5.14 -19.73
CA LYS A 195 4.34 4.75 -20.46
C LYS A 195 4.62 3.70 -21.53
N VAL A 196 5.65 3.91 -22.34
CA VAL A 196 6.06 2.93 -23.36
C VAL A 196 6.44 1.59 -22.71
N SER A 197 7.15 1.62 -21.58
CA SER A 197 7.48 0.41 -20.83
C SER A 197 6.23 -0.31 -20.29
N CYS A 198 5.28 0.44 -19.72
CA CYS A 198 4.02 -0.09 -19.21
C CYS A 198 3.22 -0.82 -20.29
N VAL A 199 3.02 -0.18 -21.44
CA VAL A 199 2.27 -0.77 -22.56
C VAL A 199 2.94 -2.05 -23.07
N ARG A 200 4.28 -2.06 -23.18
CA ARG A 200 5.04 -3.26 -23.57
C ARG A 200 4.90 -4.39 -22.56
N SER A 201 5.00 -4.08 -21.27
CA SER A 201 4.84 -5.03 -20.18
C SER A 201 3.42 -5.61 -20.13
N LEU A 202 2.40 -4.76 -20.29
CA LEU A 202 1.00 -5.20 -20.32
C LEU A 202 0.74 -6.14 -21.50
N ARG A 203 1.20 -5.78 -22.69
CA ARG A 203 1.08 -6.64 -23.88
C ARG A 203 1.76 -7.98 -23.67
N LYS A 204 2.96 -7.99 -23.10
CA LYS A 204 3.71 -9.22 -22.82
C LYS A 204 2.97 -10.09 -21.80
N ALA A 205 2.46 -9.49 -20.72
CA ALA A 205 1.72 -10.21 -19.68
C ALA A 205 0.46 -10.86 -20.26
N ILE A 206 -0.38 -10.11 -20.98
CA ILE A 206 -1.59 -10.65 -21.63
C ILE A 206 -1.25 -11.78 -22.61
N SER A 207 -0.15 -11.65 -23.37
CA SER A 207 0.27 -12.68 -24.33
C SER A 207 0.76 -13.96 -23.64
N ALA A 208 1.49 -13.82 -22.52
CA ALA A 208 2.02 -14.94 -21.75
C ALA A 208 0.94 -15.62 -20.90
N GLU A 209 -0.02 -14.85 -20.40
CA GLU A 209 -1.12 -15.29 -19.54
C GLU A 209 -2.36 -15.71 -20.36
N ALA A 210 -2.24 -15.92 -21.67
CA ALA A 210 -3.39 -16.26 -22.52
C ALA A 210 -4.14 -17.54 -22.06
N SER A 211 -3.44 -18.45 -21.39
CA SER A 211 -3.97 -19.72 -20.87
C SER A 211 -3.97 -19.82 -19.34
N SER A 212 -3.65 -18.75 -18.61
CA SER A 212 -3.59 -18.73 -17.15
C SER A 212 -4.27 -17.49 -16.59
N LEU A 213 -4.66 -17.49 -15.32
CA LEU A 213 -5.20 -16.29 -14.69
C LEU A 213 -4.23 -15.10 -14.83
N ILE A 214 -4.79 -13.96 -15.18
CA ILE A 214 -4.09 -12.68 -15.25
C ILE A 214 -3.83 -12.18 -13.84
N SER A 215 -2.58 -11.82 -13.53
CA SER A 215 -2.23 -11.43 -12.16
C SER A 215 -2.85 -10.10 -11.72
N ASP A 216 -3.11 -9.94 -10.42
CA ASP A 216 -3.55 -8.67 -9.81
C ASP A 216 -2.61 -7.50 -10.19
N SER A 217 -1.32 -7.77 -10.30
CA SER A 217 -0.32 -6.77 -10.70
C SER A 217 -0.48 -6.33 -12.17
N THR A 218 -0.85 -7.25 -13.06
CA THR A 218 -1.14 -6.97 -14.48
C THR A 218 -2.43 -6.14 -14.58
N VAL A 219 -3.45 -6.48 -13.78
CA VAL A 219 -4.69 -5.70 -13.70
C VAL A 219 -4.42 -4.29 -13.15
N ALA A 220 -3.63 -4.16 -12.09
CA ALA A 220 -3.23 -2.87 -11.53
C ALA A 220 -2.45 -2.01 -12.56
N LEU A 221 -1.59 -2.62 -13.36
CA LEU A 221 -0.92 -1.96 -14.49
C LEU A 221 -1.93 -1.41 -15.50
N GLY A 222 -2.96 -2.17 -15.85
CA GLY A 222 -4.04 -1.68 -16.73
C GLY A 222 -4.78 -0.47 -16.14
N ILE A 223 -5.04 -0.47 -14.82
CA ILE A 223 -5.66 0.66 -14.11
C ILE A 223 -4.75 1.89 -14.13
N LEU A 224 -3.44 1.73 -13.93
CA LEU A 224 -2.47 2.84 -13.98
C LEU A 224 -2.39 3.48 -15.37
N LEU A 225 -2.46 2.67 -16.43
CA LEU A 225 -2.51 3.17 -17.81
C LEU A 225 -3.82 3.92 -18.09
N ALA A 226 -4.96 3.36 -17.68
CA ALA A 226 -6.25 4.05 -17.78
C ALA A 226 -6.23 5.39 -17.03
N TYR A 227 -5.64 5.43 -15.84
CA TYR A 227 -5.47 6.66 -15.07
C TYR A 227 -4.60 7.70 -15.80
N ASP A 228 -3.49 7.29 -16.43
CA ASP A 228 -2.66 8.19 -17.25
C ASP A 228 -3.47 8.82 -18.39
N GLU A 229 -4.23 8.02 -19.13
CA GLU A 229 -5.05 8.54 -20.24
C GLU A 229 -6.12 9.51 -19.75
N ALA A 230 -6.74 9.22 -18.60
CA ALA A 230 -7.69 10.13 -17.98
C ALA A 230 -7.04 11.46 -17.57
N GLN A 231 -5.80 11.43 -17.07
CA GLN A 231 -5.06 12.62 -16.66
C GLN A 231 -4.62 13.49 -17.85
N VAL A 232 -4.27 12.86 -18.98
CA VAL A 232 -3.86 13.55 -20.21
C VAL A 232 -5.07 13.99 -21.06
N GLY A 233 -6.24 13.39 -20.82
CA GLY A 233 -7.47 13.68 -21.57
C GLY A 233 -7.61 12.88 -22.87
N ASP A 234 -6.90 11.76 -23.02
CA ASP A 234 -7.07 10.84 -24.15
C ASP A 234 -8.24 9.88 -23.87
N HIS A 235 -9.43 10.35 -24.21
CA HIS A 235 -10.67 9.61 -23.96
C HIS A 235 -10.76 8.32 -24.78
N LEU A 236 -10.19 8.27 -25.99
CA LEU A 236 -10.27 7.08 -26.85
C LEU A 236 -9.42 5.95 -26.29
N THR A 237 -8.16 6.25 -25.95
CA THR A 237 -7.25 5.26 -25.36
C THR A 237 -7.73 4.83 -23.97
N LEU A 238 -8.30 5.76 -23.19
CA LEU A 238 -8.96 5.45 -21.93
C LEU A 238 -10.07 4.39 -22.11
N GLN A 239 -10.96 4.57 -23.08
CA GLN A 239 -12.03 3.61 -23.35
C GLN A 239 -11.49 2.22 -23.73
N CYS A 240 -10.43 2.17 -24.54
CA CYS A 240 -9.76 0.92 -24.87
C CYS A 240 -9.19 0.23 -23.63
N HIS A 241 -8.55 0.97 -22.71
CA HIS A 241 -8.05 0.39 -21.46
C HIS A 241 -9.18 -0.08 -20.53
N ARG A 242 -10.29 0.65 -20.43
CA ARG A 242 -11.47 0.23 -19.66
C ARG A 242 -12.05 -1.08 -20.20
N GLN A 243 -12.17 -1.19 -21.52
CA GLN A 243 -12.65 -2.41 -22.16
C GLN A 243 -11.67 -3.58 -21.95
N GLY A 244 -10.37 -3.34 -22.09
CA GLY A 244 -9.33 -4.33 -21.84
C GLY A 244 -9.36 -4.84 -20.40
N LEU A 245 -9.53 -3.94 -19.41
CA LEU A 245 -9.67 -4.31 -18.00
C LEU A 245 -10.88 -5.22 -17.75
N LEU A 246 -12.04 -4.91 -18.35
CA LEU A 246 -13.22 -5.79 -18.25
C LEU A 246 -12.93 -7.18 -18.82
N GLN A 247 -12.27 -7.26 -19.98
CA GLN A 247 -11.89 -8.53 -20.59
C GLN A 247 -10.90 -9.32 -19.73
N MET A 248 -9.94 -8.65 -19.10
CA MET A 248 -8.97 -9.28 -18.20
C MET A 248 -9.64 -9.88 -16.96
N VAL A 249 -10.59 -9.15 -16.37
CA VAL A 249 -11.34 -9.60 -15.19
C VAL A 249 -12.30 -10.74 -15.55
N GLU A 250 -12.96 -10.66 -16.69
CA GLU A 250 -13.83 -11.73 -17.17
C GLU A 250 -13.04 -13.01 -17.47
N HIS A 251 -11.85 -12.88 -18.07
CA HIS A 251 -10.94 -14.01 -18.30
C HIS A 251 -10.55 -14.73 -17.01
N ASN A 252 -10.43 -13.99 -15.90
CA ASN A 252 -10.17 -14.57 -14.59
C ASN A 252 -11.39 -15.27 -13.95
N GLY A 253 -12.59 -15.12 -14.53
CA GLY A 253 -13.84 -15.65 -13.98
C GLY A 253 -14.65 -14.64 -13.15
N GLY A 254 -14.36 -13.34 -13.29
CA GLY A 254 -15.11 -12.24 -12.69
C GLY A 254 -14.35 -11.46 -11.60
N PRO A 255 -14.88 -10.30 -11.17
CA PRO A 255 -14.19 -9.37 -10.26
C PRO A 255 -13.89 -9.94 -8.87
N GLN A 256 -14.70 -10.89 -8.40
CA GLN A 256 -14.52 -11.58 -7.12
C GLN A 256 -13.24 -12.44 -7.05
N THR A 257 -12.59 -12.66 -8.19
CA THR A 257 -11.32 -13.41 -8.27
C THR A 257 -10.08 -12.56 -8.00
N LEU A 258 -10.25 -11.24 -7.97
CA LEU A 258 -9.18 -10.29 -7.69
C LEU A 258 -8.84 -10.24 -6.20
N GLY A 259 -7.57 -10.12 -5.88
CA GLY A 259 -7.09 -10.09 -4.49
C GLY A 259 -7.30 -8.75 -3.77
N ALA A 260 -6.37 -8.43 -2.87
CA ALA A 260 -6.34 -7.15 -2.13
C ALA A 260 -7.55 -6.90 -1.22
N ASN A 261 -8.15 -7.96 -0.63
CA ASN A 261 -9.35 -7.83 0.21
C ASN A 261 -10.52 -7.10 -0.51
N GLY A 262 -10.69 -7.37 -1.81
CA GLY A 262 -11.69 -6.77 -2.67
C GLY A 262 -11.42 -5.31 -3.04
N PHE A 263 -10.24 -4.76 -2.69
CA PHE A 263 -9.89 -3.38 -3.04
C PHE A 263 -9.75 -3.19 -4.55
N LEU A 264 -9.13 -4.15 -5.25
CA LEU A 264 -8.92 -4.08 -6.69
C LEU A 264 -10.25 -4.18 -7.45
N GLU A 265 -11.15 -5.06 -7.00
CA GLU A 265 -12.54 -5.11 -7.48
C GLU A 265 -13.21 -3.73 -7.36
N ARG A 266 -13.17 -3.10 -6.18
CA ARG A 266 -13.77 -1.77 -5.97
C ARG A 266 -13.17 -0.71 -6.89
N LEU A 267 -11.85 -0.74 -7.12
CA LEU A 267 -11.19 0.16 -8.06
C LEU A 267 -11.72 -0.06 -9.48
N ILE A 268 -11.77 -1.31 -9.96
CA ILE A 268 -12.21 -1.62 -11.32
C ILE A 268 -13.67 -1.24 -11.52
N SER A 269 -14.57 -1.64 -10.62
CA SER A 269 -15.98 -1.25 -10.72
C SER A 269 -16.18 0.25 -10.81
N LYS A 270 -15.30 1.07 -10.22
CA LYS A 270 -15.33 2.53 -10.34
C LYS A 270 -14.69 3.04 -11.62
N PHE A 271 -13.63 2.40 -12.09
CA PHE A 271 -13.03 2.72 -13.38
C PHE A 271 -13.90 2.26 -14.55
N THR A 272 -14.74 1.23 -14.43
CA THR A 272 -15.55 0.70 -15.53
C THR A 272 -17.04 0.98 -15.38
N GLY A 273 -17.54 1.31 -14.18
CA GLY A 273 -18.97 1.43 -13.88
C GLY A 273 -19.74 2.57 -14.54
N ASP A 274 -19.07 3.46 -15.30
CA ASP A 274 -19.76 4.44 -16.16
C ASP A 274 -19.90 3.93 -17.62
N MET A 275 -19.49 2.69 -17.92
CA MET A 275 -19.66 2.07 -19.23
C MET A 275 -20.95 1.27 -19.23
N GLU A 276 -21.96 1.75 -19.95
CA GLU A 276 -22.97 0.85 -20.52
C GLU A 276 -22.24 -0.26 -21.30
N PRO A 277 -22.65 -1.53 -21.20
CA PRO A 277 -22.04 -2.61 -21.97
C PRO A 277 -22.20 -2.27 -23.45
N VAL A 278 -21.12 -1.80 -24.08
CA VAL A 278 -21.16 -1.51 -25.50
C VAL A 278 -21.24 -2.84 -26.22
N GLY A 279 -22.43 -3.14 -26.75
CA GLY A 279 -22.66 -4.27 -27.63
C GLY A 279 -21.59 -4.32 -28.71
N ASN A 280 -20.94 -5.48 -28.82
CA ASN A 280 -20.09 -5.94 -29.91
C ASN A 280 -19.51 -4.84 -30.82
N PHE A 281 -18.37 -4.26 -30.41
CA PHE A 281 -17.44 -3.71 -31.39
C PHE A 281 -16.89 -4.88 -32.21
N THR A 282 -17.56 -5.16 -33.34
CA THR A 282 -16.93 -5.90 -34.44
C THR A 282 -15.78 -5.06 -34.94
N LEU A 283 -14.56 -5.42 -34.53
CA LEU A 283 -13.36 -4.98 -35.21
C LEU A 283 -13.49 -5.39 -36.68
N LYS A 284 -13.74 -4.42 -37.57
CA LYS A 284 -13.58 -4.67 -39.00
C LYS A 284 -12.10 -4.99 -39.24
N PRO A 285 -11.80 -6.12 -39.89
CA PRO A 285 -10.43 -6.47 -40.22
C PRO A 285 -9.87 -5.41 -41.20
N TRP A 286 -8.61 -5.05 -40.99
CA TRP A 286 -7.79 -4.42 -42.01
C TRP A 286 -7.46 -5.44 -43.10
#